data_AF-Q6DUB2-F1
#
_entry.id   AF-Q6DUB2-F1
#
_cell.length_a   1.000
_cell.length_b   1.000
_cell.length_c   1.000
_cell.angle_alpha   90.00
_cell.angle_beta   90.00
_cell.angle_gamma   90.00
#
_symmetry.space_group_name_H-M   'P 1'
#
loop_
_entity.id
_entity.type
_entity.pdbx_description
1 polymer ?
#
loop_
_entity_poly.entity_id
_entity_poly.type
_entity_poly.pdbx_seq_one_letter_code
_entity_poly.pdbx_strand_id
1 'polypeptide(L)'
;TFEAKIHHLETRPSRKPKDGLEDLEYYVQCEVHLSDVSTLVSSLKRSAENVKTTKEVKFHWFPRKIAELNKCHHLITKFDPDLDQDHPGFTDPIYRKRRKMIGDIAFKYKHGEPIPRVEYTEEEIETWREVYSTLRDLYTTHACSEHLEAFCLLEKHCGYSPDNIPQLEEVSR
;
A
#
# COMPACT_ATOMS: atom_id res chain seq x y z
N THR A 1 -0.18 23.49 33.24
CA THR A 1 0.62 23.35 32.02
C THR A 1 0.66 21.89 31.66
N PHE A 2 0.64 21.53 30.38
CA PHE A 2 0.72 20.14 29.93
C PHE A 2 1.96 19.96 29.05
N GLU A 3 2.40 18.71 28.90
CA GLU A 3 3.48 18.34 27.99
C GLU A 3 2.90 17.49 26.85
N ALA A 4 3.32 17.79 25.62
CA ALA A 4 2.92 17.02 24.44
C ALA A 4 4.13 16.80 23.53
N LYS A 5 4.29 15.57 23.07
CA LYS A 5 5.32 15.18 22.12
C LYS A 5 4.75 15.25 20.70
N ILE A 6 5.22 16.21 19.90
CA ILE A 6 4.78 16.34 18.51
C ILE A 6 5.56 15.33 17.65
N HIS A 7 4.84 14.45 16.95
CA HIS A 7 5.41 13.50 16.00
C HIS A 7 5.46 14.07 14.58
N HIS A 8 4.46 14.86 14.22
CA HIS A 8 4.34 15.43 12.89
C HIS A 8 3.54 16.73 12.94
N LEU A 9 3.98 17.73 12.20
CA LEU A 9 3.26 18.99 11.98
C LEU A 9 3.38 19.34 10.50
N GLU A 10 2.25 19.53 9.84
CA GLU A 10 2.21 20.09 8.49
C GLU A 10 1.22 21.22 8.37
N THR A 11 1.55 22.13 7.47
CA THR A 11 0.71 23.23 7.02
C THR A 11 0.47 23.08 5.52
N ARG A 12 -0.77 23.30 5.08
CA ARG A 12 -1.16 23.26 3.67
C ARG A 12 -2.15 24.40 3.39
N PRO A 13 -2.16 24.99 2.18
CA PRO A 13 -3.24 25.87 1.78
C PRO A 13 -4.58 25.14 1.86
N SER A 14 -5.59 25.82 2.37
CA SER A 14 -6.96 25.31 2.46
C SER A 14 -7.49 25.01 1.07
N ARG A 15 -8.15 23.86 0.92
CA ARG A 15 -8.81 23.48 -0.33
C ARG A 15 -10.08 24.30 -0.61
N LYS A 16 -10.59 25.00 0.41
CA LYS A 16 -11.77 25.86 0.35
C LYS A 16 -11.42 27.22 0.93
N PRO A 17 -10.77 28.10 0.16
CA PRO A 17 -10.46 29.44 0.63
C PRO A 17 -11.76 30.19 0.93
N LYS A 18 -11.87 30.79 2.12
CA LYS A 18 -12.92 31.78 2.40
C LYS A 18 -12.40 33.17 2.02
N ASP A 19 -13.23 33.95 1.33
CA ASP A 19 -13.06 35.39 1.12
C ASP A 19 -11.69 35.85 0.55
N GLY A 20 -11.03 35.02 -0.25
CA GLY A 20 -9.79 35.40 -0.97
C GLY A 20 -8.54 35.53 -0.08
N LEU A 21 -8.62 35.14 1.19
CA LEU A 21 -7.47 35.02 2.09
C LEU A 21 -6.87 33.62 2.01
N GLU A 22 -5.54 33.52 2.09
CA GLU A 22 -4.82 32.24 2.14
C GLU A 22 -5.06 31.56 3.50
N ASP A 23 -6.19 30.86 3.62
CA ASP A 23 -6.47 30.02 4.78
C ASP A 23 -5.48 28.84 4.83
N LEU A 24 -4.89 28.59 6.00
CA LEU A 24 -3.99 27.46 6.22
C LEU A 24 -4.69 26.34 7.00
N GLU A 25 -4.59 25.12 6.48
CA GLU A 25 -4.93 23.90 7.18
C GLU A 25 -3.69 23.35 7.91
N TYR A 26 -3.86 23.03 9.18
CA TYR A 26 -2.83 22.45 10.04
C TYR A 26 -3.20 21.00 10.36
N TYR A 27 -2.27 20.07 10.15
CA TYR A 27 -2.39 18.71 10.65
C TYR A 27 -1.25 18.42 11.62
N VAL A 28 -1.63 18.09 12.86
CA VAL A 28 -0.70 17.82 13.96
C VAL A 28 -0.95 16.42 14.47
N GLN A 29 0.08 15.58 14.40
CA GLN A 29 0.13 14.30 15.09
C GLN A 29 0.98 14.48 16.34
N CYS A 30 0.40 14.25 17.51
CA CYS A 30 1.10 14.36 18.78
C CYS A 30 0.64 13.30 19.77
N GLU A 31 1.50 13.02 20.73
CA GLU A 31 1.25 12.21 21.91
C GLU A 31 1.11 13.14 23.11
N VAL A 32 0.07 12.93 23.91
CA VAL A 32 -0.25 13.72 25.10
C VAL A 32 -0.89 12.82 26.12
N HIS A 33 -0.66 13.10 27.41
CA HIS A 33 -1.29 12.34 28.48
C HIS A 33 -2.83 12.45 28.39
N LEU A 34 -3.53 11.35 28.67
CA LEU A 34 -4.99 11.26 28.47
C LEU A 34 -5.78 12.34 29.23
N SER A 35 -5.31 12.72 30.43
CA SER A 35 -5.91 13.78 31.25
C SER A 35 -5.83 15.16 30.61
N ASP A 36 -4.84 15.39 29.75
CA ASP A 36 -4.48 16.72 29.26
C ASP A 36 -5.05 17.00 27.87
N VAL A 37 -5.67 15.99 27.24
CA VAL A 37 -6.29 16.10 25.91
C VAL A 37 -7.34 17.21 25.89
N SER A 38 -8.21 17.30 26.89
CA SER A 38 -9.25 18.34 26.95
C SER A 38 -8.65 19.75 27.05
N THR A 39 -7.59 19.90 27.84
CA THR A 39 -6.83 21.15 28.01
C THR A 39 -6.15 21.57 26.71
N LEU A 40 -5.50 20.64 26.01
CA LEU A 40 -4.90 20.87 24.69
C LEU A 40 -5.95 21.34 23.67
N VAL A 41 -7.06 20.60 23.55
CA VAL A 41 -8.13 20.90 22.60
C VAL A 41 -8.77 22.25 22.88
N SER A 42 -9.03 22.57 24.14
CA SER A 42 -9.59 23.87 24.53
C SER A 42 -8.63 25.01 24.22
N SER A 43 -7.33 24.80 24.41
CA SER A 43 -6.30 25.79 24.06
C SER A 43 -6.22 26.03 22.55
N LEU A 44 -6.34 24.97 21.75
CA LEU A 44 -6.37 25.08 20.28
C LEU A 44 -7.64 25.77 19.79
N LYS A 45 -8.82 25.47 20.37
CA LYS A 45 -10.10 26.10 20.00
C LYS A 45 -10.13 27.62 20.27
N ARG A 46 -9.28 28.11 21.17
CA ARG A 46 -9.10 29.56 21.40
C ARG A 46 -8.33 30.27 20.28
N SER A 47 -7.53 29.53 19.53
CA SER A 47 -6.60 30.09 18.53
C SER A 47 -6.94 29.68 17.09
N ALA A 48 -7.78 28.67 16.90
CA ALA A 48 -8.17 28.15 15.60
C ALA A 48 -9.68 27.85 15.56
N GLU A 49 -10.35 28.23 14.47
CA GLU A 49 -11.81 28.14 14.36
C GLU A 49 -12.34 26.70 14.25
N ASN A 50 -11.61 25.82 13.55
CA ASN A 50 -12.12 24.49 13.13
C ASN A 50 -11.27 23.33 13.66
N VAL A 51 -11.06 23.28 14.99
CA VAL A 51 -10.29 22.20 15.63
C VAL A 51 -11.09 20.90 15.64
N LYS A 52 -10.67 19.93 14.82
CA LYS A 52 -11.21 18.57 14.80
C LYS A 52 -10.25 17.63 15.51
N THR A 53 -10.75 16.82 16.44
CA THR A 53 -9.95 15.83 17.16
C THR A 53 -10.44 14.42 16.86
N THR A 54 -9.55 13.44 16.95
CA THR A 54 -9.87 12.04 16.67
C THR A 54 -10.81 11.42 17.72
N LYS A 55 -11.03 12.06 18.88
CA LYS A 55 -11.82 11.48 19.98
C LYS A 55 -13.35 11.64 19.85
N GLU A 56 -13.85 12.58 19.05
CA GLU A 56 -15.31 12.84 18.98
C GLU A 56 -16.06 12.02 17.90
N VAL A 57 -15.35 11.21 17.11
CA VAL A 57 -15.98 10.28 16.16
C VAL A 57 -15.25 8.95 16.30
N LYS A 58 -15.97 7.82 16.32
CA LYS A 58 -15.41 6.51 15.96
C LYS A 58 -14.87 6.63 14.54
N PHE A 59 -13.68 7.19 14.39
CA PHE A 59 -13.07 7.45 13.12
C PHE A 59 -12.11 6.31 12.85
N HIS A 60 -12.46 5.45 11.91
CA HIS A 60 -11.53 4.48 11.37
C HIS A 60 -10.40 5.25 10.70
N TRP A 61 -9.18 5.08 11.21
CA TRP A 61 -8.00 5.67 10.60
C TRP A 61 -7.91 5.21 9.13
N PHE A 62 -7.56 6.14 8.25
CA PHE A 62 -7.23 5.85 6.86
C PHE A 62 -6.05 6.71 6.41
N PRO A 63 -5.21 6.20 5.49
CA PRO A 63 -4.07 6.94 4.95
C PRO A 63 -4.56 8.14 4.12
N ARG A 64 -4.05 9.33 4.42
CA ARG A 64 -4.36 10.59 3.72
C ARG A 64 -3.34 10.94 2.63
N LYS A 65 -2.14 10.37 2.73
CA LYS A 65 -1.08 10.48 1.73
C LYS A 65 -0.68 9.09 1.26
N ILE A 66 -0.25 8.98 0.00
CA ILE A 66 0.20 7.70 -0.56
C ILE A 66 1.34 7.06 0.27
N ALA A 67 2.26 7.87 0.80
CA ALA A 67 3.34 7.38 1.67
C ALA A 67 2.86 6.79 3.00
N GLU A 68 1.64 7.11 3.45
CA GLU A 68 1.06 6.52 4.65
C GLU A 68 0.59 5.08 4.44
N LEU A 69 0.50 4.61 3.17
CA LEU A 69 0.28 3.19 2.88
C LEU A 69 1.39 2.30 3.45
N ASN A 70 2.61 2.84 3.66
CA ASN A 70 3.68 2.14 4.36
C ASN A 70 3.26 1.69 5.77
N LYS A 71 2.32 2.39 6.42
CA LYS A 71 1.77 2.01 7.75
C LYS A 71 0.78 0.85 7.68
N CYS A 72 0.28 0.53 6.48
CA CYS A 72 -0.66 -0.56 6.25
C CYS A 72 0.03 -1.91 5.97
N HIS A 73 1.35 -1.92 5.68
CA HIS A 73 2.09 -3.12 5.26
C HIS A 73 2.09 -4.24 6.32
N HIS A 74 2.01 -3.89 7.61
CA HIS A 74 2.04 -4.87 8.72
C HIS A 74 0.67 -5.45 9.09
N LEU A 75 -0.39 -5.12 8.35
CA LEU A 75 -1.75 -5.60 8.64
C LEU A 75 -2.09 -6.92 7.92
N ILE A 76 -1.23 -7.38 7.01
CA ILE A 76 -1.45 -8.58 6.20
C ILE A 76 -0.71 -9.77 6.83
N THR A 77 -1.38 -10.48 7.72
CA THR A 77 -0.93 -11.79 8.26
C THR A 77 -1.60 -12.98 7.59
N LYS A 78 -2.47 -12.75 6.59
CA LYS A 78 -3.41 -13.78 6.09
C LYS A 78 -2.81 -14.83 5.18
N PHE A 79 -1.57 -14.69 4.71
CA PHE A 79 -0.98 -15.64 3.77
C PHE A 79 0.45 -16.01 4.16
N ASP A 80 0.60 -16.43 5.41
CA ASP A 80 1.77 -17.19 5.84
C ASP A 80 1.53 -18.67 5.47
N PRO A 81 2.30 -19.26 4.55
CA PRO A 81 2.18 -20.68 4.22
C PRO A 81 2.45 -21.59 5.42
N ASP A 82 2.97 -21.06 6.55
CA ASP A 82 3.09 -21.79 7.81
C ASP A 82 1.74 -21.95 8.54
N LEU A 83 0.70 -21.22 8.12
CA LEU A 83 -0.60 -21.17 8.80
C LEU A 83 -1.74 -21.89 8.06
N ASP A 84 -1.52 -22.34 6.82
CA ASP A 84 -2.56 -22.97 5.99
C ASP A 84 -2.19 -24.41 5.59
N GLN A 85 -2.73 -25.39 6.33
CA GLN A 85 -2.46 -26.82 6.12
C GLN A 85 -3.03 -27.36 4.81
N ASP A 86 -4.03 -26.70 4.23
CA ASP A 86 -4.66 -27.12 2.98
C ASP A 86 -3.90 -26.58 1.75
N HIS A 87 -2.89 -25.74 1.96
CA HIS A 87 -2.06 -25.21 0.88
C HIS A 87 -1.17 -26.32 0.26
N PRO A 88 -1.13 -26.48 -1.07
CA PRO A 88 -0.38 -27.57 -1.72
C PRO A 88 1.12 -27.55 -1.41
N GLY A 89 1.68 -26.35 -1.16
CA GLY A 89 3.07 -26.16 -0.72
C GLY A 89 3.30 -26.14 0.80
N PHE A 90 2.32 -26.50 1.65
CA PHE A 90 2.46 -26.44 3.12
C PHE A 90 3.59 -27.33 3.64
N THR A 91 3.73 -28.53 3.07
CA THR A 91 4.76 -29.50 3.46
C THR A 91 6.07 -29.33 2.69
N ASP A 92 6.14 -28.39 1.75
CA ASP A 92 7.35 -28.13 0.95
C ASP A 92 8.23 -27.05 1.63
N PRO A 93 9.40 -27.44 2.20
CA PRO A 93 10.28 -26.51 2.88
C PRO A 93 10.98 -25.53 1.93
N ILE A 94 11.22 -25.91 0.67
CA ILE A 94 11.86 -25.06 -0.34
C ILE A 94 10.88 -23.96 -0.74
N TYR A 95 9.64 -24.34 -1.05
CA TYR A 95 8.56 -23.40 -1.36
C TYR A 95 8.31 -22.41 -0.22
N ARG A 96 8.23 -22.90 1.04
CA ARG A 96 8.05 -22.03 2.21
C ARG A 96 9.19 -21.02 2.38
N LYS A 97 10.44 -21.48 2.24
CA LYS A 97 11.62 -20.60 2.29
C LYS A 97 11.58 -19.55 1.17
N ARG A 98 11.17 -19.95 -0.05
CA ARG A 98 11.01 -19.06 -1.20
C ARG A 98 9.93 -18.00 -0.96
N ARG A 99 8.76 -18.39 -0.44
CA ARG A 99 7.68 -17.48 -0.06
C ARG A 99 8.08 -16.49 1.01
N LYS A 100 8.83 -16.93 2.03
CA LYS A 100 9.37 -16.05 3.06
C LYS A 100 10.31 -15.01 2.46
N MET A 101 11.21 -15.41 1.56
CA MET A 101 12.14 -14.48 0.91
C MET A 101 11.41 -13.40 0.10
N ILE A 102 10.41 -13.77 -0.69
CA ILE A 102 9.58 -12.81 -1.44
C ILE A 102 8.76 -11.92 -0.48
N GLY A 103 8.23 -12.48 0.60
CA GLY A 103 7.54 -11.73 1.65
C GLY A 103 8.44 -10.69 2.34
N ASP A 104 9.69 -11.04 2.62
CA ASP A 104 10.68 -10.14 3.23
C ASP A 104 11.01 -8.95 2.31
N ILE A 105 10.97 -9.13 0.99
CA ILE A 105 11.12 -8.04 0.01
C ILE A 105 9.96 -7.05 0.15
N ALA A 106 8.73 -7.53 0.13
CA ALA A 106 7.54 -6.69 0.27
C ALA A 106 7.50 -5.98 1.64
N PHE A 107 7.94 -6.65 2.71
CA PHE A 107 7.97 -6.10 4.06
C PHE A 107 8.92 -4.90 4.20
N LYS A 108 10.02 -4.89 3.44
CA LYS A 108 11.05 -3.84 3.49
C LYS A 108 10.74 -2.65 2.58
N TYR A 109 9.90 -2.83 1.56
CA TYR A 109 9.55 -1.80 0.59
C TYR A 109 8.90 -0.57 1.24
N LYS A 110 9.29 0.62 0.75
CA LYS A 110 8.67 1.89 1.10
C LYS A 110 8.28 2.67 -0.15
N HIS A 111 7.12 3.31 -0.09
CA HIS A 111 6.67 4.23 -1.15
C HIS A 111 7.77 5.25 -1.53
N GLY A 112 8.05 5.33 -2.83
CA GLY A 112 9.06 6.21 -3.41
C GLY A 112 10.38 5.52 -3.73
N GLU A 113 10.60 4.31 -3.23
CA GLU A 113 11.72 3.45 -3.63
C GLU A 113 11.34 2.63 -4.87
N PRO A 114 12.31 2.23 -5.71
CA PRO A 114 12.03 1.28 -6.80
C PRO A 114 11.62 -0.07 -6.22
N ILE A 115 10.68 -0.76 -6.87
CA ILE A 115 10.23 -2.08 -6.43
C ILE A 115 11.36 -3.09 -6.67
N PRO A 116 11.82 -3.82 -5.64
CA PRO A 116 12.94 -4.75 -5.81
C PRO A 116 12.59 -5.88 -6.78
N ARG A 117 13.57 -6.24 -7.60
CA ARG A 117 13.44 -7.33 -8.59
C ARG A 117 13.52 -8.69 -7.90
N VAL A 118 12.81 -9.66 -8.45
CA VAL A 118 12.87 -11.06 -8.03
C VAL A 118 13.41 -11.90 -9.19
N GLU A 119 14.52 -12.59 -8.96
CA GLU A 119 15.02 -13.59 -9.90
C GLU A 119 14.20 -14.86 -9.74
N TYR A 120 13.33 -15.12 -10.73
CA TYR A 120 12.51 -16.33 -10.78
C TYR A 120 13.32 -17.53 -11.24
N THR A 121 13.03 -18.68 -10.65
CA THR A 121 13.62 -19.96 -11.02
C THR A 121 12.97 -20.49 -12.31
N GLU A 122 13.65 -21.43 -12.97
CA GLU A 122 13.12 -22.09 -14.18
C GLU A 122 11.77 -22.76 -13.92
N GLU A 123 11.60 -23.40 -12.75
CA GLU A 123 10.33 -24.03 -12.33
C GLU A 123 9.19 -23.01 -12.15
N GLU A 124 9.50 -21.85 -11.57
CA GLU A 124 8.52 -20.76 -11.44
C GLU A 124 8.12 -20.19 -12.82
N ILE A 125 9.09 -20.02 -13.73
CA ILE A 125 8.84 -19.55 -15.09
C ILE A 125 8.02 -20.58 -15.89
N GLU A 126 8.29 -21.87 -15.71
CA GLU A 126 7.51 -22.92 -16.37
C GLU A 126 6.06 -22.95 -15.88
N THR A 127 5.86 -22.80 -14.56
CA THR A 127 4.52 -22.66 -14.00
C THR A 127 3.78 -21.45 -14.59
N TRP A 128 4.48 -20.33 -14.78
CA TRP A 128 3.93 -19.15 -15.43
C TRP A 128 3.58 -19.41 -16.90
N ARG A 129 4.45 -20.07 -17.66
CA ARG A 129 4.25 -20.43 -19.08
C ARG A 129 2.93 -21.17 -19.29
N GLU A 130 2.69 -22.19 -18.47
CA GLU A 130 1.50 -23.04 -18.56
C GLU A 130 0.21 -22.23 -18.34
N VAL A 131 0.19 -21.39 -17.30
CA VAL A 131 -0.96 -20.53 -16.98
C VAL A 131 -1.14 -19.45 -18.06
N TYR A 132 -0.05 -18.79 -18.47
CA TYR A 132 -0.07 -17.73 -19.46
C TYR A 132 -0.68 -18.20 -20.77
N SER A 133 -0.18 -19.32 -21.30
CA SER A 133 -0.60 -19.87 -22.59
C SER A 133 -2.07 -20.27 -22.56
N THR A 134 -2.48 -21.00 -21.51
CA THR A 134 -3.87 -21.44 -21.33
C THR A 134 -4.85 -20.27 -21.26
N LEU A 135 -4.51 -19.22 -20.51
CA LEU A 135 -5.39 -18.05 -20.38
C LEU A 135 -5.39 -17.19 -21.66
N ARG A 136 -4.23 -17.04 -22.32
CA ARG A 136 -4.10 -16.25 -23.54
C ARG A 136 -5.05 -16.72 -24.64
N ASP A 137 -5.16 -18.03 -24.81
CA ASP A 137 -6.04 -18.66 -25.79
C ASP A 137 -7.52 -18.33 -25.50
N LEU A 138 -7.91 -18.33 -24.23
CA LEU A 138 -9.27 -18.04 -23.79
C LEU A 138 -9.64 -16.56 -23.89
N TYR A 139 -8.67 -15.64 -23.75
CA TYR A 139 -8.97 -14.20 -23.71
C TYR A 139 -9.65 -13.70 -24.98
N THR A 140 -9.29 -14.23 -26.15
CA THR A 140 -9.88 -13.80 -27.44
C THR A 140 -11.40 -13.96 -27.50
N THR A 141 -11.94 -14.91 -26.74
CA THR A 141 -13.37 -15.26 -26.73
C THR A 141 -14.09 -14.83 -25.45
N HIS A 142 -13.38 -14.65 -24.34
CA HIS A 142 -13.98 -14.43 -23.02
C HIS A 142 -13.62 -13.10 -22.37
N ALA A 143 -12.53 -12.44 -22.79
CA ALA A 143 -12.13 -11.17 -22.22
C ALA A 143 -12.81 -10.00 -22.95
N CYS A 144 -13.03 -8.90 -22.23
CA CYS A 144 -13.50 -7.66 -22.84
C CYS A 144 -12.39 -7.00 -23.68
N SER A 145 -12.78 -6.07 -24.55
CA SER A 145 -11.85 -5.34 -25.42
C SER A 145 -10.75 -4.61 -24.65
N GLU A 146 -11.08 -4.00 -23.51
CA GLU A 146 -10.12 -3.25 -22.70
C GLU A 146 -9.01 -4.16 -22.16
N HIS A 147 -9.35 -5.40 -21.79
CA HIS A 147 -8.36 -6.37 -21.36
C HIS A 147 -7.44 -6.76 -22.53
N LEU A 148 -8.00 -7.06 -23.70
CA LEU A 148 -7.22 -7.45 -24.89
C LEU A 148 -6.26 -6.33 -25.33
N GLU A 149 -6.75 -5.09 -25.35
CA GLU A 149 -5.94 -3.91 -25.69
C GLU A 149 -4.81 -3.69 -24.67
N ALA A 150 -5.14 -3.70 -23.37
CA ALA A 150 -4.13 -3.55 -22.32
C ALA A 150 -3.11 -4.69 -22.32
N PHE A 151 -3.56 -5.93 -22.55
CA PHE A 151 -2.68 -7.10 -22.58
C PHE A 151 -1.66 -7.01 -23.71
N CYS A 152 -2.06 -6.58 -24.91
CA CYS A 152 -1.14 -6.31 -26.02
C CYS A 152 -0.08 -5.24 -25.66
N LEU A 153 -0.45 -4.21 -24.89
CA LEU A 153 0.51 -3.21 -24.40
C LEU A 153 1.47 -3.79 -23.36
N LEU A 154 0.98 -4.65 -22.46
CA LEU A 154 1.80 -5.34 -21.46
C LEU A 154 2.82 -6.28 -22.13
N GLU A 155 2.42 -7.03 -23.17
CA GLU A 155 3.33 -7.87 -23.98
C GLU A 155 4.43 -7.02 -24.63
N LYS A 156 4.07 -5.85 -25.14
CA LYS A 156 5.00 -4.97 -25.87
C LYS A 156 5.95 -4.19 -24.96
N HIS A 157 5.50 -3.77 -23.77
CA HIS A 157 6.19 -2.76 -22.97
C HIS A 157 6.65 -3.26 -21.60
N CYS A 158 6.00 -4.27 -21.03
CA CYS A 158 6.25 -4.74 -19.66
C CYS A 158 6.88 -6.14 -19.60
N GLY A 159 7.23 -6.73 -20.74
CA GLY A 159 7.90 -8.04 -20.82
C GLY A 159 6.98 -9.22 -20.51
N TYR A 160 5.66 -9.05 -20.67
CA TYR A 160 4.73 -10.17 -20.58
C TYR A 160 4.99 -11.13 -21.75
N SER A 161 5.32 -12.37 -21.42
CA SER A 161 5.52 -13.44 -22.39
C SER A 161 5.44 -14.80 -21.67
N PRO A 162 5.21 -15.91 -22.36
CA PRO A 162 5.22 -17.24 -21.74
C PRO A 162 6.56 -17.58 -21.06
N ASP A 163 7.67 -17.00 -21.51
CA ASP A 163 9.02 -17.31 -21.02
C ASP A 163 9.54 -16.34 -19.94
N ASN A 164 8.76 -15.33 -19.55
CA ASN A 164 9.23 -14.31 -18.62
C ASN A 164 8.11 -13.82 -17.70
N ILE A 165 8.32 -13.96 -16.40
CA ILE A 165 7.47 -13.34 -15.38
C ILE A 165 7.83 -11.84 -15.31
N PRO A 166 6.89 -10.94 -15.60
CA PRO A 166 7.12 -9.50 -15.59
C PRO A 166 7.46 -9.01 -14.18
N GLN A 167 8.40 -8.06 -14.10
CA GLN A 167 8.80 -7.46 -12.84
C GLN A 167 7.88 -6.29 -12.49
N LEU A 168 7.55 -6.16 -11.20
CA LEU A 168 6.56 -5.18 -10.74
C LEU A 168 6.98 -3.73 -11.00
N GLU A 169 8.28 -3.42 -10.96
CA GLU A 169 8.80 -2.08 -11.26
C GLU A 169 8.46 -1.65 -12.70
N GLU A 170 8.61 -2.54 -13.67
CA GLU A 170 8.28 -2.27 -15.08
C GLU A 170 6.79 -2.15 -15.35
N VAL A 171 5.96 -2.84 -14.56
CA VAL A 171 4.50 -2.71 -14.66
C VAL A 171 4.00 -1.43 -13.99
N SER A 172 4.70 -0.94 -12.96
CA SER A 172 4.31 0.25 -12.21
C SER A 172 4.69 1.57 -12.87
N ARG A 173 5.60 1.56 -13.84
CA ARG A 173 6.09 2.76 -14.54
C ARG A 173 5.18 3.16 -15.70
#